data_AF-A0A432IWZ0-F1
#
_entry.id   AF-A0A432IWZ0-F1
#
_cell.length_a   1.000
_cell.length_b   1.000
_cell.length_c   1.000
_cell.angle_alpha   90.00
_cell.angle_beta   90.00
_cell.angle_gamma   90.00
#
_symmetry.space_group_name_H-M   'P 1'
#
loop_
_entity.id
_entity.type
_entity.pdbx_description
1 polymer ?
#
loop_
_entity_poly.entity_id
_entity_poly.type
_entity_poly.pdbx_seq_one_letter_code
_entity_poly.pdbx_strand_id
1 'polypeptide(L)' 'MRDKKHLVEHSSKLVEKAKEKTLFRTQRKAVEAGAHGTLNYTIKEGVNKNKIADEKILKSKK' A
#
# COMPACT_ATOMS: atom_id res chain seq x y z
N MET A 1 -32.61 -13.19 34.14
CA MET A 1 -32.86 -12.37 32.94
C MET A 1 -31.64 -12.51 32.02
N ARG A 2 -31.80 -12.73 30.71
CA ARG A 2 -30.64 -12.87 29.81
C ARG A 2 -29.85 -11.56 29.77
N ASP A 3 -28.58 -11.58 30.14
CA ASP A 3 -27.72 -10.38 30.14
C ASP A 3 -27.54 -9.83 28.73
N LYS A 4 -28.36 -8.84 28.38
CA LYS A 4 -28.30 -8.14 27.08
C LYS A 4 -27.04 -7.30 26.95
N LYS A 5 -26.41 -6.92 28.06
CA LYS A 5 -25.20 -6.09 28.12
C LYS A 5 -24.05 -6.70 27.30
N HIS A 6 -23.75 -7.98 27.52
CA HIS A 6 -22.68 -8.68 26.79
C HIS A 6 -22.95 -8.78 25.28
N LEU A 7 -24.22 -8.96 24.89
CA LEU A 7 -24.61 -9.01 23.48
C LEU A 7 -24.43 -7.66 22.80
N VAL A 8 -24.83 -6.59 23.48
CA VAL A 8 -24.64 -5.20 23.00
C VAL A 8 -23.15 -4.89 22.89
N GLU A 9 -22.36 -5.16 23.93
CA GLU A 9 -20.91 -4.94 23.93
C GLU A 9 -20.19 -5.71 22.81
N HIS A 10 -20.57 -6.97 22.57
CA HIS A 10 -20.01 -7.76 21.47
C HIS A 10 -20.36 -7.16 20.11
N SER A 11 -21.61 -6.74 19.91
CA SER A 11 -22.05 -6.09 18.67
C SER A 11 -21.27 -4.80 18.39
N SER A 12 -21.08 -3.95 19.41
CA SER A 12 -20.30 -2.71 19.28
C SER A 12 -18.83 -3.00 18.94
N LYS A 13 -18.21 -4.00 19.60
CA LYS A 13 -16.82 -4.41 19.30
C LYS A 13 -16.64 -4.90 17.86
N LEU A 14 -17.64 -5.60 17.31
CA LEU A 14 -17.58 -6.05 15.91
C LEU A 14 -17.63 -4.87 14.94
N VAL A 15 -18.49 -3.88 15.20
CA VAL A 15 -18.62 -2.67 14.39
C VAL A 15 -17.32 -1.86 14.40
N GLU A 16 -16.71 -1.65 15.56
CA GLU A 16 -15.44 -0.91 15.67
C GLU A 16 -14.30 -1.62 14.93
N LYS A 17 -14.17 -2.94 15.10
CA LYS A 17 -13.18 -3.75 14.34
C LYS A 17 -13.40 -3.68 12.83
N ALA A 18 -14.65 -3.63 12.37
CA ALA A 18 -14.96 -3.49 10.95
C ALA A 18 -14.52 -2.12 10.42
N LYS A 19 -14.83 -1.04 11.15
CA LYS A 19 -14.40 0.33 10.80
C LYS A 19 -12.88 0.45 10.71
N GLU A 20 -12.15 -0.07 11.71
CA GLU A 20 -10.69 -0.09 11.70
C GLU A 20 -10.14 -0.79 10.46
N LYS A 21 -10.64 -1.98 10.13
CA LYS A 21 -10.21 -2.72 8.93
C LYS A 21 -10.49 -1.94 7.64
N THR A 22 -11.62 -1.25 7.55
CA THR A 22 -11.94 -0.41 6.37
C THR A 22 -10.99 0.78 6.26
N LEU A 23 -10.70 1.48 7.36
CA LEU A 23 -9.73 2.57 7.41
C LEU A 23 -8.34 2.10 6.99
N PHE A 24 -7.87 0.97 7.53
CA PHE A 24 -6.59 0.39 7.13
C PHE A 24 -6.54 0.03 5.65
N ARG A 25 -7.62 -0.52 5.08
CA ARG A 25 -7.66 -0.82 3.64
C ARG A 25 -7.60 0.44 2.79
N THR A 26 -8.32 1.50 3.15
CA THR A 26 -8.35 2.75 2.40
C THR A 26 -7.04 3.55 2.55
N GLN A 27 -6.45 3.56 3.76
CA GLN A 27 -5.21 4.29 4.04
C GLN A 27 -3.96 3.54 3.59
N ARG A 28 -4.05 2.22 3.35
CA ARG A 28 -2.99 1.48 2.67
C ARG A 28 -2.87 2.00 1.24
N LYS A 29 -2.03 3.01 1.05
CA LYS A 29 -1.56 3.42 -0.27
C LYS A 29 -0.98 2.18 -0.95
N ALA A 30 -1.56 1.78 -2.08
CA ALA A 30 -0.98 0.73 -2.89
C ALA A 30 0.45 1.16 -3.26
N VAL A 31 1.43 0.29 -2.99
CA VAL A 31 2.77 0.50 -3.50
C VAL A 31 2.68 0.25 -5.00
N GLU A 32 2.73 1.32 -5.79
CA GLU A 32 2.79 1.23 -7.24
C GLU A 32 4.19 0.75 -7.65
N ALA A 33 4.44 -0.54 -7.43
CA ALA A 33 5.62 -1.19 -7.95
C ALA A 33 5.45 -1.32 -9.47
N GLY A 34 6.42 -0.81 -10.25
CA GLY A 34 6.41 -0.99 -11.71
C GLY A 34 6.54 -2.48 -12.11
N ALA A 35 6.52 -2.77 -13.41
CA ALA A 35 6.56 -4.14 -13.97
C ALA A 35 7.75 -5.01 -13.52
N HIS A 36 8.77 -4.42 -12.89
CA HIS A 36 9.96 -5.09 -12.35
C HIS A 36 10.07 -5.05 -10.81
N GLY A 37 9.01 -4.65 -10.09
CA GLY A 37 9.02 -4.60 -8.64
C GLY A 37 9.80 -3.41 -8.03
N THR A 38 10.34 -2.52 -8.86
CA THR A 38 11.04 -1.30 -8.43
C THR A 38 10.11 -0.10 -8.50
N LEU A 39 10.19 0.77 -7.49
CA LEU A 39 9.61 2.12 -7.57
C LEU A 39 10.37 2.96 -8.59
N ASN A 40 9.73 3.99 -9.15
CA ASN A 40 10.41 5.00 -9.95
C ASN A 40 11.52 5.64 -9.10
N TYR A 41 12.76 5.50 -9.53
CA TYR A 41 13.92 6.11 -8.87
C TYR A 41 14.69 7.00 -9.85
N THR A 42 15.34 8.02 -9.31
CA THR A 42 16.20 8.92 -10.07
C THR A 42 17.62 8.36 -10.13
N ILE A 43 18.16 8.23 -11.34
CA ILE A 43 19.53 7.77 -11.57
C ILE A 43 20.50 8.85 -11.08
N LYS A 44 21.42 8.52 -10.18
CA LYS A 44 22.36 9.49 -9.59
C LYS A 44 23.69 9.62 -10.34
N GLU A 45 24.07 8.63 -11.13
CA GLU A 45 25.39 8.53 -11.76
C GLU A 45 25.33 7.91 -13.17
N GLY A 46 26.35 8.18 -13.99
CA GLY A 46 26.48 7.68 -15.36
C GLY A 46 25.76 8.51 -16.43
N VAL A 47 25.75 7.99 -17.67
CA VAL A 47 25.20 8.67 -18.86
C VAL A 47 23.71 9.05 -18.75
N ASN A 48 22.96 8.40 -17.86
CA ASN A 48 21.55 8.64 -17.65
C ASN A 48 21.25 9.36 -16.31
N LYS A 49 22.24 10.04 -15.72
CA LYS A 49 22.08 10.81 -14.48
C LYS A 49 20.92 11.82 -14.57
N ASN A 50 20.22 11.99 -13.44
CA ASN A 50 19.04 12.83 -13.22
C ASN A 50 17.77 12.42 -14.00
N LYS A 51 17.77 11.28 -14.71
CA LYS A 51 16.58 10.72 -15.36
C LYS A 51 15.89 9.70 -14.45
N ILE A 52 14.58 9.54 -14.63
CA ILE A 52 13.81 8.45 -14.02
C ILE A 52 14.15 7.14 -14.73
N ALA A 53 14.30 6.06 -13.97
CA ALA A 53 14.65 4.76 -14.51
C ALA A 53 13.46 4.09 -15.22
N ASP A 54 13.46 4.17 -16.55
CA ASP A 54 12.48 3.49 -17.41
C ASP A 54 13.07 2.24 -18.10
N GLU A 55 12.21 1.31 -18.54
CA GLU A 55 12.65 0.08 -19.20
C GLU A 55 13.56 0.31 -20.41
N LYS A 56 13.32 1.38 -21.18
CA LYS A 56 14.14 1.75 -22.34
C LYS A 56 15.57 2.10 -21.94
N ILE A 57 15.73 2.79 -20.81
CA ILE A 57 17.02 3.18 -20.25
C ILE A 57 17.77 1.95 -19.74
N LEU A 58 17.08 1.07 -19.02
CA LEU A 58 17.66 -0.16 -18.45
C LEU A 58 18.04 -1.20 -19.50
N LYS A 59 17.20 -1.40 -20.52
CA LYS A 59 17.39 -2.42 -21.57
C LYS A 59 18.28 -1.97 -22.73
N SER A 60 18.68 -0.69 -22.77
CA SER A 60 19.57 -0.14 -23.82
C SER A 60 21.00 -0.72 -23.78
N LYS A 61 21.38 -1.38 -22.69
CA LYS A 61 22.64 -2.10 -22.55
C LYS A 61 22.45 -3.54 -23.04
N LYS A 62 22.27 -3.71 -24.36
CA LYS A 62 22.31 -5.02 -25.00
C LYS A 62 23.32 -4.99 -26.15
#